data_AF-A0A8S3YL41-F1
#
_entry.id   AF-A0A8S3YL41-F1
#
_cell.length_a   1.000
_cell.length_b   1.000
_cell.length_c   1.000
_cell.angle_alpha   90.00
_cell.angle_beta   90.00
_cell.angle_gamma   90.00
#
_symmetry.space_group_name_H-M   'P 1'
#
loop_
_entity.id
_entity.type
_entity.pdbx_description
1 polymer ?
#
loop_
_entity_poly.entity_id
_entity_poly.type
_entity_poly.pdbx_seq_one_letter_code
_entity_poly.pdbx_strand_id
1 'polypeptide(L)'
;TYEQAGVIYCTVPKAGSTFWKRIFIAVNSKVCTWFVCFSMSREEVHSPNHRAAQEGNTNFTKYPIRLVVTRDPYSRLLSAYLDKLYLPALWSLHGVAIAKKRYQHSLSNRRQDFLRKHFNEIAKVFDNNSSKSKCGKYVTFSEFVESSFRIYDKHWWPVHKICNPCKFKPTHIIRMETFSADAKVILSHMKVENIVQRLEGSAQIDEEINIISYFNFHRFYRNFTLAFYKPCLSPKEIAYRLWYNFRWRGYIDPDVDYKLPELTDLKDIEEDFMVQVRAARKSGLQNPNRMKAAKNEFRKKVFLSLSKAIFEKISQVYAMDFELYGFTDIRDELYAYYSS
;
A
#
# COMPACT_ATOMS: atom_id res chain seq x y z
N THR A 1 -16.79 -14.58 0.37
CA THR A 1 -17.83 -14.89 -0.63
C THR A 1 -19.06 -14.07 -0.32
N TYR A 2 -19.96 -13.89 -1.26
CA TYR A 2 -21.30 -13.37 -1.04
C TYR A 2 -22.27 -14.27 -1.81
N GLU A 3 -22.82 -15.27 -1.12
CA GLU A 3 -23.55 -16.36 -1.78
C GLU A 3 -24.87 -15.90 -2.38
N GLN A 4 -25.55 -14.97 -1.71
CA GLN A 4 -26.84 -14.43 -2.15
C GLN A 4 -26.80 -13.80 -3.55
N ALA A 5 -25.66 -13.23 -3.95
CA ALA A 5 -25.45 -12.70 -5.29
C ALA A 5 -24.51 -13.58 -6.15
N GLY A 6 -24.11 -14.76 -5.67
CA GLY A 6 -23.22 -15.65 -6.43
C GLY A 6 -21.84 -15.04 -6.73
N VAL A 7 -21.27 -14.27 -5.79
CA VAL A 7 -19.97 -13.61 -5.97
C VAL A 7 -18.90 -14.19 -5.06
N ILE A 8 -17.73 -14.50 -5.61
CA ILE A 8 -16.51 -14.80 -4.86
C ILE A 8 -15.38 -13.86 -5.29
N TYR A 9 -14.60 -13.42 -4.31
CA TYR A 9 -13.49 -12.51 -4.50
C TYR A 9 -12.17 -13.14 -4.07
N CYS A 10 -11.21 -13.17 -5.00
CA CYS A 10 -9.84 -13.59 -4.74
C CYS A 10 -9.04 -12.43 -4.16
N THR A 11 -8.66 -12.53 -2.87
CA THR A 11 -8.04 -11.40 -2.17
C THR A 11 -6.60 -11.17 -2.63
N VAL A 12 -6.39 -10.09 -3.39
CA VAL A 12 -5.07 -9.64 -3.82
C VAL A 12 -4.68 -8.36 -3.04
N PRO A 13 -3.74 -8.43 -2.09
CA PRO A 13 -3.33 -7.24 -1.36
C PRO A 13 -2.73 -6.18 -2.29
N LYS A 14 -2.88 -4.92 -1.89
CA LYS A 14 -2.36 -3.73 -2.60
C LYS A 14 -3.03 -3.44 -3.95
N ALA A 15 -4.10 -4.17 -4.26
CA ALA A 15 -5.02 -3.93 -5.36
C ALA A 15 -6.46 -3.78 -4.83
N GLY A 16 -6.71 -2.79 -3.97
CA GLY A 16 -8.07 -2.50 -3.47
C GLY A 16 -8.63 -3.52 -2.46
N SER A 17 -7.81 -4.43 -1.91
CA SER A 17 -8.32 -5.53 -1.09
C SER A 17 -9.09 -5.12 0.16
N THR A 18 -8.72 -4.03 0.83
CA THR A 18 -9.41 -3.56 2.04
C THR A 18 -10.81 -3.08 1.71
N PHE A 19 -10.97 -2.35 0.59
CA PHE A 19 -12.26 -1.94 0.06
C PHE A 19 -13.17 -3.14 -0.20
N TRP A 20 -12.71 -4.10 -1.00
CA TRP A 20 -13.54 -5.27 -1.34
C TRP A 20 -13.85 -6.11 -0.12
N LYS A 21 -12.89 -6.35 0.77
CA LYS A 21 -13.16 -7.09 2.01
C LYS A 21 -14.22 -6.42 2.87
N ARG A 22 -14.17 -5.10 3.04
CA ARG A 22 -15.19 -4.34 3.77
C ARG A 22 -16.58 -4.56 3.20
N ILE A 23 -16.71 -4.46 1.88
CA ILE A 23 -17.99 -4.69 1.19
C ILE A 23 -18.47 -6.11 1.42
N PHE A 24 -17.62 -7.11 1.15
CA PHE A 24 -17.97 -8.52 1.35
C PHE A 24 -18.33 -8.84 2.79
N ILE A 25 -17.66 -8.28 3.80
CA ILE A 25 -18.02 -8.48 5.20
C ILE A 25 -19.39 -7.87 5.48
N ALA A 26 -19.61 -6.61 5.10
CA ALA A 26 -20.84 -5.90 5.41
C ALA A 26 -22.09 -6.45 4.69
N VAL A 27 -21.98 -6.89 3.43
CA VAL A 27 -23.13 -7.52 2.74
C VAL A 27 -23.55 -8.86 3.35
N ASN A 28 -22.62 -9.60 3.96
CA ASN A 28 -22.95 -10.85 4.67
C ASN A 28 -23.57 -10.58 6.06
N SER A 29 -23.40 -9.39 6.63
CA SER A 29 -23.94 -9.00 7.93
C SER A 29 -25.29 -8.25 7.87
N LYS A 30 -26.00 -8.32 6.74
CA LYS A 30 -27.39 -7.86 6.52
C LYS A 30 -27.64 -6.37 6.24
N VAL A 31 -26.67 -5.60 5.73
CA VAL A 31 -26.82 -4.42 4.82
C VAL A 31 -25.51 -3.61 4.79
N CYS A 32 -25.05 -3.21 3.59
CA CYS A 32 -23.84 -2.40 3.39
C CYS A 32 -24.23 -0.96 2.99
N THR A 33 -24.31 -0.02 3.93
CA THR A 33 -24.29 1.41 3.62
C THR A 33 -22.85 1.92 3.65
N TRP A 34 -22.52 3.03 2.99
CA TRP A 34 -21.15 3.59 3.06
C TRP A 34 -20.61 3.67 4.50
N PHE A 35 -21.42 4.14 5.46
CA PHE A 35 -21.00 4.23 6.85
C PHE A 35 -20.70 2.84 7.45
N VAL A 36 -21.57 1.85 7.20
CA VAL A 36 -21.41 0.48 7.72
C VAL A 36 -20.24 -0.25 7.07
N CYS A 37 -20.06 -0.14 5.75
CA CYS A 37 -18.96 -0.83 5.08
C CYS A 37 -17.61 -0.24 5.50
N PHE A 38 -17.53 1.05 5.79
CA PHE A 38 -16.27 1.75 6.07
C PHE A 38 -15.99 2.03 7.55
N SER A 39 -16.92 1.74 8.47
CA SER A 39 -16.69 1.85 9.91
C SER A 39 -15.70 0.80 10.45
N MET A 40 -15.56 -0.33 9.76
CA MET A 40 -14.64 -1.39 10.18
C MET A 40 -13.18 -0.93 10.09
N SER A 41 -12.45 -1.05 11.19
CA SER A 41 -11.02 -0.79 11.25
C SER A 41 -10.25 -1.70 10.30
N ARG A 42 -9.04 -1.27 9.94
CA ARG A 42 -8.16 -2.06 9.08
C ARG A 42 -7.82 -3.42 9.74
N GLU A 43 -7.65 -3.43 11.05
CA GLU A 43 -7.38 -4.61 11.86
C GLU A 43 -8.53 -5.61 11.80
N GLU A 44 -9.77 -5.15 11.97
CA GLU A 44 -10.96 -6.00 11.88
C GLU A 44 -11.07 -6.61 10.49
N VAL A 45 -10.97 -5.81 9.43
CA VAL A 45 -11.08 -6.29 8.03
C VAL A 45 -10.01 -7.34 7.67
N HIS A 46 -8.83 -7.24 8.30
CA HIS A 46 -7.72 -8.16 8.08
C HIS A 46 -7.58 -9.24 9.17
N SER A 47 -8.54 -9.32 10.10
CA SER A 47 -8.57 -10.33 11.15
C SER A 47 -8.62 -11.75 10.57
N PRO A 48 -7.98 -12.74 11.22
CA PRO A 48 -8.12 -14.15 10.87
C PRO A 48 -9.56 -14.67 10.86
N ASN A 49 -10.51 -13.98 11.49
CA ASN A 49 -11.93 -14.35 11.50
C ASN A 49 -12.61 -14.10 10.14
N HIS A 50 -12.06 -13.22 9.30
CA HIS A 50 -12.59 -12.94 7.95
C HIS A 50 -11.72 -13.59 6.86
N ARG A 51 -11.33 -14.85 7.08
CA ARG A 51 -10.57 -15.63 6.09
C ARG A 51 -11.36 -15.78 4.79
N ALA A 52 -10.65 -15.67 3.66
CA ALA A 52 -11.21 -16.02 2.37
C ALA A 52 -11.55 -17.53 2.34
N ALA A 53 -12.56 -17.90 1.54
CA ALA A 53 -12.85 -19.29 1.26
C ALA A 53 -11.56 -19.98 0.76
N GLN A 54 -11.24 -21.14 1.32
CA GLN A 54 -10.02 -21.86 0.96
C GLN A 54 -10.19 -22.45 -0.45
N GLU A 55 -9.15 -22.30 -1.29
CA GLU A 55 -9.16 -22.70 -2.71
C GLU A 55 -9.51 -24.18 -2.94
N GLY A 56 -9.32 -25.05 -1.95
CA GLY A 56 -9.55 -26.50 -2.07
C GLY A 56 -10.98 -26.99 -1.88
N ASN A 57 -11.84 -26.25 -1.18
CA ASN A 57 -13.20 -26.70 -0.81
C ASN A 57 -14.32 -25.82 -1.37
N THR A 58 -13.99 -24.88 -2.26
CA THR A 58 -14.99 -23.95 -2.79
C THR A 58 -15.65 -24.54 -4.03
N ASN A 59 -16.96 -24.81 -3.96
CA ASN A 59 -17.74 -25.15 -5.14
C ASN A 59 -17.96 -23.91 -6.02
N PHE A 60 -17.08 -23.69 -6.99
CA PHE A 60 -17.13 -22.53 -7.88
C PHE A 60 -18.39 -22.45 -8.74
N THR A 61 -19.17 -23.52 -8.89
CA THR A 61 -20.45 -23.47 -9.64
C THR A 61 -21.49 -22.59 -8.95
N LYS A 62 -21.38 -22.38 -7.63
CA LYS A 62 -22.23 -21.46 -6.87
C LYS A 62 -21.92 -19.98 -7.12
N TYR A 63 -20.79 -19.68 -7.76
CA TYR A 63 -20.31 -18.32 -7.92
C TYR A 63 -20.03 -18.02 -9.40
N PRO A 64 -21.04 -17.61 -10.19
CA PRO A 64 -20.84 -17.18 -11.58
C PRO A 64 -19.90 -15.97 -11.68
N ILE A 65 -19.90 -15.10 -10.66
CA ILE A 65 -18.95 -13.98 -10.58
C ILE A 65 -17.77 -14.37 -9.71
N ARG A 66 -16.62 -14.58 -10.36
CA ARG A 66 -15.32 -14.88 -9.74
C ARG A 66 -14.41 -13.69 -10.00
N LEU A 67 -14.41 -12.77 -9.04
CA LEU A 67 -13.72 -11.49 -9.11
C LEU A 67 -12.26 -11.63 -8.67
N VAL A 68 -11.35 -11.14 -9.51
CA VAL A 68 -9.98 -10.79 -9.11
C VAL A 68 -9.74 -9.31 -9.38
N VAL A 69 -9.04 -8.65 -8.47
CA VAL A 69 -8.68 -7.23 -8.61
C VAL A 69 -7.16 -7.17 -8.70
N THR A 70 -6.68 -6.52 -9.75
CA THR A 70 -5.28 -6.51 -10.14
C THR A 70 -4.78 -5.07 -10.19
N ARG A 71 -3.46 -4.91 -10.29
CA ARG A 71 -2.80 -3.61 -10.37
C ARG A 71 -1.51 -3.78 -11.12
N ASP A 72 -1.09 -2.76 -11.86
CA ASP A 72 0.22 -2.70 -12.49
C ASP A 72 1.30 -3.19 -11.50
N PRO A 73 2.10 -4.23 -11.84
CA PRO A 73 3.11 -4.80 -10.95
C PRO A 73 4.05 -3.76 -10.32
N TYR A 74 4.50 -2.77 -11.08
CA TYR A 74 5.37 -1.71 -10.57
C TYR A 74 4.63 -0.84 -9.53
N SER A 75 3.41 -0.42 -9.84
CA SER A 75 2.56 0.33 -8.91
C SER A 75 2.22 -0.45 -7.65
N ARG A 76 2.05 -1.76 -7.78
CA ARG A 76 1.76 -2.65 -6.66
C ARG A 76 2.98 -2.82 -5.75
N LEU A 77 4.18 -2.99 -6.32
CA LEU A 77 5.44 -3.01 -5.58
C LEU A 77 5.67 -1.71 -4.78
N LEU A 78 5.51 -0.54 -5.41
CA LEU A 78 5.66 0.74 -4.73
C LEU A 78 4.63 0.91 -3.61
N SER A 79 3.38 0.53 -3.87
CA SER A 79 2.31 0.55 -2.85
C SER A 79 2.60 -0.38 -1.68
N ALA A 80 3.16 -1.57 -1.95
CA ALA A 80 3.59 -2.52 -0.92
C ALA A 80 4.73 -1.93 -0.08
N TYR A 81 5.77 -1.40 -0.73
CA TYR A 81 6.89 -0.74 -0.04
C TYR A 81 6.41 0.38 0.89
N LEU A 82 5.64 1.33 0.36
CA LEU A 82 5.18 2.51 1.09
C LEU A 82 4.31 2.16 2.30
N ASP A 83 3.49 1.12 2.20
CA ASP A 83 2.58 0.69 3.27
C ASP A 83 3.24 -0.28 4.27
N LYS A 84 4.22 -1.08 3.84
CA LYS A 84 4.75 -2.19 4.64
C LYS A 84 6.13 -1.97 5.21
N LEU A 85 7.00 -1.27 4.51
CA LEU A 85 8.40 -1.08 4.92
C LEU A 85 8.77 0.38 5.13
N TYR A 86 8.18 1.33 4.41
CA TYR A 86 8.35 2.73 4.74
C TYR A 86 7.54 3.10 6.00
N LEU A 87 6.27 2.72 6.02
CA LEU A 87 5.45 2.64 7.23
C LEU A 87 5.73 1.30 7.94
N PRO A 88 5.60 1.25 9.27
CA PRO A 88 6.20 0.19 10.09
C PRO A 88 5.39 -1.11 10.13
N ALA A 89 4.57 -1.41 9.12
CA ALA A 89 3.63 -2.53 9.21
C ALA A 89 4.32 -3.91 9.18
N LEU A 90 5.48 -4.05 8.52
CA LEU A 90 6.25 -5.31 8.42
C LEU A 90 7.73 -5.14 8.78
N TRP A 91 8.08 -4.17 9.64
CA TRP A 91 9.46 -3.99 10.07
C TRP A 91 10.01 -5.20 10.83
N SER A 92 9.26 -5.70 11.81
CA SER A 92 9.65 -6.87 12.61
C SER A 92 9.71 -8.16 11.78
N LEU A 93 8.85 -8.29 10.78
CA LEU A 93 8.77 -9.49 9.95
C LEU A 93 9.84 -9.52 8.84
N HIS A 94 10.01 -8.41 8.12
CA HIS A 94 10.85 -8.35 6.93
C HIS A 94 11.91 -7.26 6.98
N GLY A 95 11.58 -6.09 7.54
CA GLY A 95 12.49 -4.93 7.55
C GLY A 95 13.84 -5.24 8.22
N VAL A 96 13.83 -5.92 9.37
CA VAL A 96 15.07 -6.30 10.08
C VAL A 96 15.91 -7.28 9.26
N ALA A 97 15.28 -8.28 8.65
CA ALA A 97 15.99 -9.28 7.85
C ALA A 97 16.65 -8.65 6.60
N ILE A 98 15.92 -7.75 5.93
CA ILE A 98 16.43 -7.00 4.77
C ILE A 98 17.60 -6.10 5.21
N ALA A 99 17.44 -5.37 6.31
CA ALA A 99 18.49 -4.50 6.84
C ALA A 99 19.76 -5.27 7.26
N LYS A 100 19.64 -6.49 7.81
CA LYS A 100 20.82 -7.31 8.17
C LYS A 100 21.61 -7.75 6.93
N LYS A 101 20.95 -8.15 5.85
CA LYS A 101 21.61 -8.55 4.60
C LYS A 101 22.42 -7.42 3.97
N ARG A 102 21.96 -6.17 4.13
CA ARG A 102 22.71 -4.97 3.72
C ARG A 102 24.10 -4.89 4.36
N TYR A 103 24.23 -5.23 5.65
CA TYR A 103 25.51 -5.11 6.36
C TYR A 103 26.51 -6.22 5.98
N GLN A 104 26.01 -7.38 5.52
CA GLN A 104 26.83 -8.54 5.20
C GLN A 104 27.41 -8.49 3.79
N HIS A 105 26.68 -7.91 2.84
CA HIS A 105 27.18 -7.68 1.49
C HIS A 105 27.59 -6.22 1.36
N SER A 106 28.90 -5.96 1.21
CA SER A 106 29.39 -4.69 0.67
C SER A 106 28.83 -4.55 -0.75
N LEU A 107 27.63 -4.00 -0.85
CA LEU A 107 26.94 -3.72 -2.10
C LEU A 107 27.61 -2.48 -2.70
N SER A 108 28.84 -2.68 -3.18
CA SER A 108 29.81 -1.69 -3.64
C SER A 108 29.41 -0.92 -4.90
N ASN A 109 28.29 -1.27 -5.54
CA ASN A 109 27.85 -0.67 -6.82
C ASN A 109 26.41 -0.14 -6.80
N ARG A 110 25.96 0.45 -5.69
CA ARG A 110 24.63 1.08 -5.67
C ARG A 110 24.70 2.52 -6.16
N ARG A 111 23.99 2.82 -7.26
CA ARG A 111 23.42 4.17 -7.47
C ARG A 111 22.81 4.60 -6.13
N GLN A 112 23.08 5.84 -5.72
CA GLN A 112 22.61 6.34 -4.43
C GLN A 112 21.07 6.30 -4.42
N ASP A 113 20.48 5.33 -3.70
CA ASP A 113 19.02 5.17 -3.65
C ASP A 113 18.39 6.49 -3.18
N PHE A 114 17.40 6.96 -3.93
CA PHE A 114 16.74 8.25 -3.72
C PHE A 114 16.27 8.43 -2.27
N LEU A 115 15.76 7.37 -1.64
CA LEU A 115 15.24 7.43 -0.27
C LEU A 115 16.34 7.41 0.79
N ARG A 116 17.61 7.17 0.43
CA ARG A 116 18.71 7.19 1.39
C ARG A 116 18.86 8.57 2.04
N LYS A 117 18.78 9.65 1.25
CA LYS A 117 18.87 11.02 1.77
C LYS A 117 17.74 11.31 2.76
N HIS A 118 16.51 10.98 2.37
CA HIS A 118 15.32 11.08 3.22
C HIS A 118 15.48 10.34 4.55
N PHE A 119 15.98 9.10 4.52
CA PHE A 119 16.22 8.34 5.76
C PHE A 119 17.34 8.92 6.62
N ASN A 120 18.37 9.53 6.01
CA ASN A 120 19.41 10.22 6.77
C ASN A 120 18.85 11.46 7.48
N GLU A 121 17.91 12.18 6.86
CA GLU A 121 17.20 13.30 7.49
C GLU A 121 16.31 12.84 8.64
N ILE A 122 15.54 11.75 8.47
CA ILE A 122 14.80 11.12 9.58
C ILE A 122 15.75 10.75 10.72
N ALA A 123 16.88 10.11 10.43
CA ALA A 123 17.83 9.70 11.45
C ALA A 123 18.43 10.89 12.23
N LYS A 124 18.70 12.03 11.56
CA LYS A 124 19.19 13.24 12.23
C LYS A 124 18.20 13.81 13.26
N VAL A 125 16.91 13.68 12.98
CA VAL A 125 15.84 14.27 13.81
C VAL A 125 15.36 13.30 14.90
N PHE A 126 15.27 12.01 14.59
CA PHE A 126 14.57 11.03 15.43
C PHE A 126 15.46 9.93 16.03
N ASP A 127 16.70 9.77 15.58
CA ASP A 127 17.61 8.77 16.18
C ASP A 127 18.51 9.42 17.24
N ASN A 128 18.41 8.91 18.46
CA ASN A 128 19.46 9.06 19.47
C ASN A 128 20.42 7.87 19.32
N ASN A 129 21.72 8.05 19.52
CA ASN A 129 22.87 7.17 19.13
C ASN A 129 22.79 5.64 19.41
N SER A 130 21.74 5.11 20.05
CA SER A 130 21.56 3.69 20.37
C SER A 130 20.58 2.99 19.42
N SER A 131 21.10 2.06 18.60
CA SER A 131 20.35 0.97 17.92
C SER A 131 19.69 1.25 16.54
N LYS A 132 20.46 1.73 15.56
CA LYS A 132 20.01 1.88 14.16
C LYS A 132 19.65 0.56 13.44
N SER A 133 20.27 -0.57 13.80
CA SER A 133 20.14 -1.83 13.04
C SER A 133 19.02 -2.76 13.50
N LYS A 134 18.48 -2.60 14.72
CA LYS A 134 17.47 -3.54 15.28
C LYS A 134 16.06 -3.32 14.76
N CYS A 135 15.79 -2.16 14.15
CA CYS A 135 14.42 -1.72 13.85
C CYS A 135 13.96 -1.96 12.41
N GLY A 136 14.88 -2.19 11.47
CA GLY A 136 14.50 -2.38 10.06
C GLY A 136 13.87 -1.15 9.38
N LYS A 137 13.98 0.05 9.98
CA LYS A 137 13.20 1.24 9.63
C LYS A 137 13.73 2.10 8.47
N TYR A 138 14.88 1.71 7.90
CA TYR A 138 15.60 2.43 6.84
C TYR A 138 15.90 1.57 5.61
N VAL A 139 15.05 0.55 5.39
CA VAL A 139 15.06 -0.24 4.16
C VAL A 139 14.61 0.65 3.01
N THR A 140 15.49 0.81 2.04
CA THR A 140 15.25 1.57 0.81
C THR A 140 14.42 0.78 -0.20
N PHE A 141 13.94 1.45 -1.25
CA PHE A 141 13.12 0.80 -2.26
C PHE A 141 13.92 -0.26 -3.03
N SER A 142 15.16 0.04 -3.40
CA SER A 142 16.05 -0.94 -4.05
C SER A 142 16.28 -2.20 -3.19
N GLU A 143 16.58 -2.01 -1.91
CA GLU A 143 16.77 -3.11 -0.94
C GLU A 143 15.52 -3.97 -0.78
N PHE A 144 14.35 -3.32 -0.74
CA PHE A 144 13.07 -4.00 -0.72
C PHE A 144 12.85 -4.83 -1.98
N VAL A 145 12.98 -4.24 -3.16
CA VAL A 145 12.71 -4.92 -4.43
C VAL A 145 13.63 -6.13 -4.59
N GLU A 146 14.93 -5.97 -4.37
CA GLU A 146 15.89 -7.06 -4.46
C GLU A 146 15.54 -8.22 -3.51
N SER A 147 15.12 -7.89 -2.28
CA SER A 147 14.70 -8.89 -1.30
C SER A 147 13.35 -9.53 -1.63
N SER A 148 12.45 -8.78 -2.29
CA SER A 148 11.09 -9.22 -2.62
C SER A 148 11.06 -10.42 -3.58
N PHE A 149 12.13 -10.63 -4.35
CA PHE A 149 12.28 -11.81 -5.22
C PHE A 149 12.52 -13.11 -4.45
N ARG A 150 13.02 -13.02 -3.21
CA ARG A 150 13.41 -14.17 -2.38
C ARG A 150 12.51 -14.37 -1.17
N ILE A 151 11.89 -13.30 -0.68
CA ILE A 151 11.00 -13.32 0.48
C ILE A 151 9.56 -13.47 0.01
N TYR A 152 8.95 -14.61 0.32
CA TYR A 152 7.54 -14.86 0.06
C TYR A 152 6.66 -13.96 0.94
N ASP A 153 5.88 -13.07 0.31
CA ASP A 153 4.80 -12.34 0.95
C ASP A 153 3.75 -11.92 -0.08
N LYS A 154 2.48 -12.22 0.21
CA LYS A 154 1.33 -11.88 -0.63
C LYS A 154 1.16 -10.39 -0.93
N HIS A 155 1.82 -9.49 -0.22
CA HIS A 155 1.72 -8.05 -0.47
C HIS A 155 2.48 -7.60 -1.72
N TRP A 156 3.51 -8.32 -2.12
CA TRP A 156 4.27 -8.04 -3.33
C TRP A 156 4.31 -9.21 -4.30
N TRP A 157 4.04 -10.45 -3.91
CA TRP A 157 4.11 -11.56 -4.85
C TRP A 157 3.19 -11.41 -6.06
N PRO A 158 3.54 -11.96 -7.24
CA PRO A 158 2.72 -11.87 -8.43
C PRO A 158 1.28 -12.33 -8.20
N VAL A 159 0.33 -11.64 -8.81
CA VAL A 159 -1.10 -11.86 -8.66
C VAL A 159 -1.48 -13.27 -9.13
N HIS A 160 -0.94 -13.76 -10.24
CA HIS A 160 -1.20 -15.12 -10.72
C HIS A 160 -0.72 -16.22 -9.75
N LYS A 161 0.22 -15.91 -8.85
CA LYS A 161 0.66 -16.83 -7.79
C LYS A 161 -0.23 -16.77 -6.56
N ILE A 162 -0.75 -15.58 -6.23
CA ILE A 162 -1.69 -15.39 -5.12
C ILE A 162 -3.06 -15.94 -5.48
N CYS A 163 -3.46 -15.76 -6.73
CA CYS A 163 -4.73 -16.17 -7.28
C CYS A 163 -4.47 -16.99 -8.54
N ASN A 164 -4.42 -18.31 -8.42
CA ASN A 164 -4.09 -19.17 -9.55
C ASN A 164 -5.23 -19.09 -10.60
N PRO A 165 -4.98 -18.55 -11.81
CA PRO A 165 -6.04 -18.33 -12.80
C PRO A 165 -6.62 -19.64 -13.35
N CYS A 166 -5.84 -20.73 -13.40
CA CYS A 166 -6.31 -22.03 -13.86
C CYS A 166 -7.26 -22.69 -12.85
N LYS A 167 -7.05 -22.46 -11.55
CA LYS A 167 -7.91 -22.97 -10.47
C LYS A 167 -9.11 -22.08 -10.23
N PHE A 168 -8.87 -20.77 -10.03
CA PHE A 168 -9.91 -19.81 -9.71
C PHE A 168 -10.80 -19.48 -10.91
N LYS A 169 -10.26 -19.58 -12.14
CA LYS A 169 -10.95 -19.32 -13.42
C LYS A 169 -11.72 -17.99 -13.37
N PRO A 170 -11.05 -16.84 -13.10
CA PRO A 170 -11.72 -15.57 -12.91
C PRO A 170 -12.64 -15.26 -14.09
N THR A 171 -13.87 -14.82 -13.79
CA THR A 171 -14.82 -14.36 -14.83
C THR A 171 -14.80 -12.84 -14.95
N HIS A 172 -14.32 -12.15 -13.92
CA HIS A 172 -14.23 -10.69 -13.89
C HIS A 172 -12.88 -10.27 -13.33
N ILE A 173 -12.20 -9.38 -14.05
CA ILE A 173 -10.90 -8.83 -13.70
C ILE A 173 -11.07 -7.30 -13.61
N ILE A 174 -10.85 -6.74 -12.43
CA ILE A 174 -10.80 -5.28 -12.22
C ILE A 174 -9.34 -4.87 -12.22
N ARG A 175 -9.01 -3.76 -12.90
CA ARG A 175 -7.69 -3.12 -12.79
C ARG A 175 -7.80 -1.91 -11.87
N MET A 176 -6.80 -1.71 -11.01
CA MET A 176 -6.76 -0.53 -10.14
C MET A 176 -6.72 0.78 -10.93
N GLU A 177 -6.21 0.74 -12.15
CA GLU A 177 -6.10 1.85 -13.09
C GLU A 177 -7.47 2.31 -13.62
N THR A 178 -8.46 1.41 -13.64
CA THR A 178 -9.87 1.65 -14.05
C THR A 178 -10.85 1.36 -12.91
N PHE A 179 -10.38 1.37 -11.66
CA PHE A 179 -11.07 0.81 -10.51
C PHE A 179 -12.52 1.28 -10.35
N SER A 180 -12.77 2.58 -10.36
CA SER A 180 -14.10 3.12 -10.12
C SER A 180 -15.10 2.72 -11.20
N ALA A 181 -14.69 2.62 -12.46
CA ALA A 181 -15.57 2.19 -13.55
C ALA A 181 -15.88 0.69 -13.46
N ASP A 182 -14.85 -0.15 -13.25
CA ASP A 182 -15.05 -1.59 -13.23
C ASP A 182 -15.76 -2.07 -11.94
N ALA A 183 -15.48 -1.42 -10.80
CA ALA A 183 -16.11 -1.76 -9.52
C ALA A 183 -17.63 -1.55 -9.55
N LYS A 184 -18.11 -0.54 -10.27
CA LYS A 184 -19.55 -0.25 -10.42
C LYS A 184 -20.35 -1.47 -10.86
N VAL A 185 -19.86 -2.17 -11.89
CA VAL A 185 -20.54 -3.33 -12.47
C VAL A 185 -20.78 -4.41 -11.42
N ILE A 186 -19.76 -4.72 -10.62
CA ILE A 186 -19.87 -5.75 -9.58
C ILE A 186 -20.73 -5.28 -8.40
N LEU A 187 -20.62 -4.01 -8.01
CA LEU A 187 -21.40 -3.45 -6.90
C LEU A 187 -22.90 -3.39 -7.22
N SER A 188 -23.26 -3.03 -8.46
CA SER A 188 -24.65 -3.07 -8.93
C SER A 188 -25.21 -4.49 -8.94
N HIS A 189 -24.42 -5.48 -9.38
CA HIS A 189 -24.83 -6.89 -9.29
C HIS A 189 -25.10 -7.33 -7.84
N MET A 190 -24.31 -6.82 -6.89
CA MET A 190 -24.48 -7.07 -5.47
C MET A 190 -25.56 -6.20 -4.79
N LYS A 191 -26.26 -5.33 -5.55
CA LYS A 191 -27.28 -4.38 -5.06
C LYS A 191 -26.75 -3.43 -3.97
N VAL A 192 -25.51 -2.98 -4.13
CA VAL A 192 -24.82 -2.02 -3.22
C VAL A 192 -24.23 -0.84 -4.00
N GLU A 193 -24.90 -0.43 -5.07
CA GLU A 193 -24.53 0.69 -5.92
C GLU A 193 -24.52 2.04 -5.18
N ASN A 194 -25.19 2.16 -4.04
CA ASN A 194 -25.08 3.35 -3.18
C ASN A 194 -23.63 3.62 -2.70
N ILE A 195 -22.75 2.61 -2.69
CA ILE A 195 -21.32 2.76 -2.38
C ILE A 195 -20.59 3.47 -3.53
N VAL A 196 -21.06 3.32 -4.78
CA VAL A 196 -20.44 3.86 -5.98
C VAL A 196 -20.37 5.37 -5.97
N GLN A 197 -21.40 6.04 -5.47
CA GLN A 197 -21.49 7.51 -5.49
C GLN A 197 -20.31 8.19 -4.77
N ARG A 198 -19.63 7.47 -3.86
CA ARG A 198 -18.47 7.95 -3.11
C ARG A 198 -17.14 7.33 -3.57
N LEU A 199 -17.16 6.49 -4.60
CA LEU A 199 -15.96 6.05 -5.34
C LEU A 199 -15.44 7.11 -6.31
N GLU A 200 -16.20 8.18 -6.51
CA GLU A 200 -15.85 9.28 -7.41
C GLU A 200 -15.35 10.48 -6.60
N GLY A 201 -14.26 11.09 -7.07
CA GLY A 201 -13.71 12.32 -6.50
C GLY A 201 -12.76 12.13 -5.31
N SER A 202 -12.61 13.20 -4.52
CA SER A 202 -11.60 13.31 -3.46
C SER A 202 -11.90 12.49 -2.19
N ALA A 203 -13.17 12.13 -1.97
CA ALA A 203 -13.65 11.52 -0.72
C ALA A 203 -13.01 10.16 -0.42
N GLN A 204 -12.74 9.35 -1.45
CA GLN A 204 -12.05 8.07 -1.28
C GLN A 204 -10.63 8.25 -0.73
N ILE A 205 -9.93 9.29 -1.19
CA ILE A 205 -8.57 9.59 -0.74
C ILE A 205 -8.61 10.14 0.69
N ASP A 206 -9.60 10.98 1.03
CA ASP A 206 -9.79 11.49 2.40
C ASP A 206 -10.01 10.33 3.39
N GLU A 207 -10.80 9.35 3.00
CA GLU A 207 -11.02 8.13 3.76
C GLU A 207 -9.75 7.29 3.87
N GLU A 208 -8.98 7.13 2.80
CA GLU A 208 -7.70 6.41 2.85
C GLU A 208 -6.69 7.11 3.77
N ILE A 209 -6.63 8.45 3.77
CA ILE A 209 -5.81 9.22 4.71
C ILE A 209 -6.22 8.88 6.15
N ASN A 210 -7.51 9.00 6.49
CA ASN A 210 -8.00 8.73 7.84
C ASN A 210 -7.66 7.30 8.29
N ILE A 211 -7.91 6.30 7.45
CA ILE A 211 -7.64 4.88 7.77
C ILE A 211 -6.15 4.63 7.97
N ILE A 212 -5.30 5.16 7.08
CA ILE A 212 -3.86 4.97 7.18
C ILE A 212 -3.35 5.68 8.43
N SER A 213 -3.75 6.92 8.69
CA SER A 213 -3.35 7.66 9.89
C SER A 213 -3.75 6.91 11.15
N TYR A 214 -5.05 6.61 11.32
CA TYR A 214 -5.58 5.89 12.47
C TYR A 214 -4.84 4.57 12.70
N PHE A 215 -4.70 3.73 11.67
CA PHE A 215 -3.98 2.45 11.77
C PHE A 215 -2.55 2.60 12.27
N ASN A 216 -1.87 3.69 11.91
CA ASN A 216 -0.47 3.89 12.25
C ASN A 216 -0.29 4.51 13.65
N PHE A 217 -1.13 5.46 14.05
CA PHE A 217 -1.15 6.01 15.42
C PHE A 217 -1.69 5.00 16.44
N HIS A 218 -2.68 4.18 16.05
CA HIS A 218 -3.28 3.20 16.95
C HIS A 218 -2.30 2.15 17.49
N ARG A 219 -1.14 1.98 16.84
CA ARG A 219 -0.05 1.14 17.35
C ARG A 219 0.51 1.60 18.69
N PHE A 220 0.40 2.89 19.02
CA PHE A 220 0.90 3.46 20.26
C PHE A 220 -0.10 3.33 21.41
N TYR A 221 -1.40 3.21 21.12
CA TYR A 221 -2.43 2.95 22.15
C TYR A 221 -2.52 1.47 22.55
N ARG A 222 -1.97 0.53 21.74
CA ARG A 222 -2.06 -0.92 22.02
C ARG A 222 -0.81 -1.48 22.70
N ASN A 223 -0.95 -1.87 23.97
CA ASN A 223 0.15 -2.37 24.82
C ASN A 223 0.97 -3.53 24.23
N PHE A 224 0.35 -4.48 23.53
CA PHE A 224 1.04 -5.68 23.01
C PHE A 224 1.97 -5.41 21.81
N THR A 225 1.74 -4.32 21.07
CA THR A 225 2.58 -3.91 19.91
C THR A 225 3.79 -3.08 20.35
N LEU A 226 3.80 -2.59 21.59
CA LEU A 226 4.79 -1.62 22.05
C LEU A 226 6.21 -2.19 22.16
N ALA A 227 6.40 -3.46 22.50
CA ALA A 227 7.76 -3.95 22.87
C ALA A 227 8.79 -3.80 21.74
N PHE A 228 8.44 -4.14 20.49
CA PHE A 228 9.35 -3.99 19.35
C PHE A 228 9.42 -2.54 18.86
N TYR A 229 8.28 -1.85 18.76
CA TYR A 229 8.22 -0.54 18.10
C TYR A 229 8.59 0.63 19.01
N LYS A 230 8.37 0.53 20.33
CA LYS A 230 8.69 1.58 21.31
C LYS A 230 10.15 2.06 21.25
N PRO A 231 11.18 1.19 21.15
CA PRO A 231 12.55 1.66 20.97
C PRO A 231 12.86 2.13 19.53
N CYS A 232 11.97 1.89 18.57
CA CYS A 232 12.24 2.06 17.15
C CYS A 232 11.53 3.26 16.52
N LEU A 233 10.43 3.72 17.11
CA LEU A 233 9.52 4.67 16.48
C LEU A 233 8.84 5.52 17.56
N SER A 234 8.85 6.84 17.37
CA SER A 234 8.10 7.78 18.20
C SER A 234 6.80 8.23 17.50
N PRO A 235 5.82 8.76 18.25
CA PRO A 235 4.63 9.40 17.67
C PRO A 235 4.98 10.50 16.64
N LYS A 236 6.01 11.30 16.92
CA LYS A 236 6.48 12.35 15.99
C LYS A 236 7.11 11.76 14.72
N GLU A 237 7.88 10.67 14.84
CA GLU A 237 8.45 9.98 13.67
C GLU A 237 7.35 9.36 12.80
N ILE A 238 6.29 8.78 13.38
CA ILE A 238 5.20 8.21 12.57
C ILE A 238 4.42 9.30 11.85
N ALA A 239 4.17 10.45 12.47
CA ALA A 239 3.50 11.59 11.87
C ALA A 239 4.31 12.12 10.66
N TYR A 240 5.63 12.30 10.87
CA TYR A 240 6.56 12.66 9.79
C TYR A 240 6.53 11.65 8.65
N ARG A 241 6.59 10.35 8.95
CA ARG A 241 6.53 9.31 7.91
C ARG A 241 5.20 9.36 7.16
N LEU A 242 4.07 9.46 7.86
CA LEU A 242 2.74 9.55 7.24
C LEU A 242 2.63 10.75 6.31
N TRP A 243 3.13 11.93 6.70
CA TRP A 243 3.16 13.12 5.86
C TRP A 243 3.80 12.85 4.51
N TYR A 244 5.04 12.35 4.52
CA TYR A 244 5.77 12.05 3.28
C TYR A 244 5.12 10.91 2.50
N ASN A 245 4.51 9.92 3.17
CA ASN A 245 3.73 8.89 2.51
C ASN A 245 2.59 9.48 1.68
N PHE A 246 1.83 10.42 2.27
CA PHE A 246 0.73 11.10 1.60
C PHE A 246 1.22 12.04 0.50
N ARG A 247 2.31 12.78 0.73
CA ARG A 247 2.95 13.61 -0.29
C ARG A 247 3.34 12.79 -1.52
N TRP A 248 4.06 11.70 -1.33
CA TRP A 248 4.53 10.83 -2.42
C TRP A 248 3.43 10.09 -3.16
N ARG A 249 2.30 9.83 -2.49
CA ARG A 249 1.09 9.27 -3.14
C ARG A 249 0.32 10.30 -3.95
N GLY A 250 0.65 11.60 -3.82
CA GLY A 250 -0.09 12.71 -4.40
C GLY A 250 -1.42 12.96 -3.69
N TYR A 251 -1.47 12.78 -2.36
CA TYR A 251 -2.69 12.97 -1.56
C TYR A 251 -2.76 14.36 -0.95
N ILE A 252 -1.62 14.99 -0.66
CA ILE A 252 -1.52 16.34 -0.12
C ILE A 252 -0.64 17.22 -1.03
N ASP A 253 -0.72 18.54 -0.83
CA ASP A 253 0.08 19.52 -1.55
C ASP A 253 1.58 19.20 -1.46
N PRO A 254 2.28 19.04 -2.60
CA PRO A 254 3.71 18.78 -2.60
C PRO A 254 4.56 19.97 -2.13
N ASP A 255 4.02 21.19 -2.18
CA ASP A 255 4.74 22.43 -1.91
C ASP A 255 4.55 22.95 -0.48
N VAL A 256 3.73 22.27 0.33
CA VAL A 256 3.55 22.55 1.77
C VAL A 256 4.41 21.61 2.58
N ASP A 257 5.25 22.14 3.47
CA ASP A 257 6.09 21.35 4.39
C ASP A 257 5.40 21.00 5.71
N TYR A 258 5.76 19.84 6.25
CA TYR A 258 5.28 19.39 7.55
C TYR A 258 5.97 20.17 8.66
N LYS A 259 5.18 20.75 9.56
CA LYS A 259 5.70 21.40 10.75
C LYS A 259 5.70 20.38 11.88
N LEU A 260 6.89 19.99 12.33
CA LEU A 260 7.00 19.10 13.49
C LEU A 260 6.53 19.83 14.75
N PRO A 261 5.55 19.29 15.49
CA PRO A 261 5.07 19.94 16.69
C PRO A 261 6.04 19.75 17.86
N GLU A 262 6.12 20.75 18.74
CA GLU A 262 6.79 20.67 20.06
C GLU A 262 5.90 19.98 21.11
N LEU A 263 4.92 19.20 20.67
CA LEU A 263 4.00 18.44 21.52
C LEU A 263 4.65 17.12 21.97
N THR A 264 4.25 16.65 23.14
CA THR A 264 4.70 15.38 23.73
C THR A 264 3.59 14.35 23.89
N ASP A 265 2.34 14.79 24.07
CA ASP A 265 1.20 13.91 24.19
C ASP A 265 0.84 13.27 22.84
N LEU A 266 0.56 11.97 22.85
CA LEU A 266 0.28 11.20 21.64
C LEU A 266 -0.98 11.68 20.92
N LYS A 267 -2.05 11.98 21.66
CA LYS A 267 -3.32 12.41 21.10
C LYS A 267 -3.19 13.79 20.50
N ASP A 268 -2.52 14.71 21.19
CA ASP A 268 -2.28 16.06 20.68
C ASP A 268 -1.43 16.05 19.39
N ILE A 269 -0.41 15.17 19.32
CA ILE A 269 0.40 14.98 18.09
C ILE A 269 -0.46 14.44 16.94
N GLU A 270 -1.34 13.47 17.21
CA GLU A 270 -2.24 12.90 16.20
C GLU A 270 -3.25 13.95 15.68
N GLU A 271 -3.84 14.74 16.57
CA GLU A 271 -4.77 15.80 16.23
C GLU A 271 -4.10 16.90 15.41
N ASP A 272 -2.95 17.42 15.85
CA ASP A 272 -2.16 18.41 15.11
C ASP A 272 -1.76 17.88 13.71
N PHE A 273 -1.27 16.64 13.63
CA PHE A 273 -0.95 16.01 12.36
C PHE A 273 -2.15 15.99 11.40
N MET A 274 -3.33 15.59 11.89
CA MET A 274 -4.54 15.52 11.06
C MET A 274 -5.02 16.91 10.63
N VAL A 275 -4.86 17.95 11.46
CA VAL A 275 -5.14 19.35 11.08
C VAL A 275 -4.23 19.78 9.94
N GLN A 276 -2.92 19.56 10.05
CA GLN A 276 -1.96 19.92 9.01
C GLN A 276 -2.23 19.15 7.70
N VAL A 277 -2.53 17.85 7.76
CA VAL A 277 -2.84 17.03 6.58
C VAL A 277 -4.08 17.53 5.87
N ARG A 278 -5.15 17.88 6.59
CA ARG A 278 -6.38 18.42 6.00
C ARG A 278 -6.13 19.77 5.32
N ALA A 279 -5.34 20.64 5.94
CA ALA A 279 -4.95 21.93 5.34
C ALA A 279 -4.13 21.73 4.05
N ALA A 280 -3.11 20.87 4.07
CA ALA A 280 -2.30 20.57 2.90
C ALA A 280 -3.11 19.84 1.81
N ARG A 281 -4.07 19.00 2.17
CA ARG A 281 -4.98 18.39 1.19
C ARG A 281 -5.86 19.46 0.52
N LYS A 282 -6.47 20.35 1.31
CA LYS A 282 -7.31 21.44 0.79
C LYS A 282 -6.53 22.33 -0.17
N SER A 283 -5.28 22.66 0.16
CA SER A 283 -4.37 23.41 -0.70
C SER A 283 -4.06 22.66 -2.01
N GLY A 284 -3.64 21.39 -1.90
CA GLY A 284 -3.26 20.59 -3.08
C GLY A 284 -4.42 20.37 -4.06
N LEU A 285 -5.66 20.24 -3.55
CA LEU A 285 -6.85 20.11 -4.40
C LEU A 285 -7.12 21.35 -5.28
N GLN A 286 -6.54 22.52 -4.95
CA GLN A 286 -6.58 23.69 -5.84
C GLN A 286 -5.64 23.53 -7.05
N ASN A 287 -4.68 22.60 -7.00
CA ASN A 287 -3.68 22.41 -8.04
C ASN A 287 -3.43 20.92 -8.36
N PRO A 288 -4.45 20.19 -8.86
CA PRO A 288 -4.39 18.73 -9.06
C PRO A 288 -3.31 18.30 -10.06
N ASN A 289 -3.00 19.13 -11.06
CA ASN A 289 -1.92 18.88 -12.02
C ASN A 289 -0.56 18.86 -11.34
N ARG A 290 -0.32 19.80 -10.41
CA ARG A 290 0.92 19.85 -9.61
C ARG A 290 1.05 18.63 -8.70
N MET A 291 -0.03 18.21 -8.03
CA MET A 291 -0.05 16.97 -7.24
C MET A 291 0.29 15.74 -8.08
N LYS A 292 -0.33 15.62 -9.27
CA LYS A 292 -0.08 14.52 -10.20
C LYS A 292 1.37 14.51 -10.70
N ALA A 293 1.91 15.67 -11.06
CA ALA A 293 3.30 15.82 -11.49
C ALA A 293 4.28 15.41 -10.39
N ALA A 294 4.09 15.89 -9.15
CA ALA A 294 4.94 15.55 -8.01
C ALA A 294 4.95 14.04 -7.71
N LYS A 295 3.76 13.41 -7.74
CA LYS A 295 3.62 11.96 -7.58
C LYS A 295 4.39 11.19 -8.65
N ASN A 296 4.27 11.61 -9.91
CA ASN A 296 4.97 10.97 -11.03
C ASN A 296 6.48 11.16 -10.95
N GLU A 297 6.94 12.35 -10.55
CA GLU A 297 8.35 12.66 -10.32
C GLU A 297 8.94 11.78 -9.20
N PHE A 298 8.25 11.67 -8.06
CA PHE A 298 8.64 10.77 -6.99
C PHE A 298 8.76 9.33 -7.49
N ARG A 299 7.73 8.84 -8.20
CA ARG A 299 7.73 7.49 -8.76
C ARG A 299 8.95 7.28 -9.67
N LYS A 300 9.23 8.22 -10.57
CA LYS A 300 10.40 8.17 -11.46
C LYS A 300 11.70 8.07 -10.66
N LYS A 301 11.94 8.96 -9.69
CA LYS A 301 13.17 8.96 -8.87
C LYS A 301 13.36 7.66 -8.08
N VAL A 302 12.27 7.09 -7.54
CA VAL A 302 12.31 5.82 -6.82
C VAL A 302 12.65 4.65 -7.75
N PHE A 303 12.05 4.56 -8.94
CA PHE A 303 12.37 3.50 -9.88
C PHE A 303 13.77 3.62 -10.50
N LEU A 304 14.30 4.85 -10.66
CA LEU A 304 15.69 5.08 -11.11
C LEU A 304 16.74 4.70 -10.07
N SER A 305 16.34 4.43 -8.84
CA SER A 305 17.21 3.88 -7.79
C SER A 305 17.50 2.39 -7.99
N LEU A 306 16.74 1.70 -8.85
CA LEU A 306 17.00 0.30 -9.18
C LEU A 306 18.19 0.21 -10.15
N SER A 307 18.92 -0.91 -10.11
CA SER A 307 19.85 -1.21 -11.20
C SER A 307 19.10 -1.76 -12.41
N LYS A 308 19.70 -1.67 -13.60
CA LYS A 308 19.14 -2.28 -14.82
C LYS A 308 18.79 -3.76 -14.60
N ALA A 309 19.69 -4.52 -13.96
CA ALA A 309 19.48 -5.92 -13.66
C ALA A 309 18.31 -6.18 -12.69
N ILE A 310 18.14 -5.35 -11.65
CA ILE A 310 16.97 -5.46 -10.75
C ILE A 310 15.69 -5.17 -11.52
N PHE A 311 15.71 -4.15 -12.38
CA PHE A 311 14.55 -3.77 -13.18
C PHE A 311 14.14 -4.87 -14.18
N GLU A 312 15.09 -5.44 -14.92
CA GLU A 312 14.91 -6.63 -15.77
C GLU A 312 14.33 -7.80 -14.98
N LYS A 313 14.80 -8.00 -13.75
CA LYS A 313 14.33 -9.09 -12.90
C LYS A 313 12.88 -8.93 -12.49
N ILE A 314 12.39 -7.69 -12.26
CA ILE A 314 10.95 -7.45 -12.04
C ILE A 314 10.16 -7.96 -13.24
N SER A 315 10.53 -7.56 -14.45
CA SER A 315 9.79 -7.96 -15.66
C SER A 315 9.73 -9.46 -15.84
N GLN A 316 10.80 -10.19 -15.50
CA GLN A 316 10.79 -11.66 -15.51
C GLN A 316 9.86 -12.25 -14.45
N VAL A 317 9.92 -11.76 -13.21
CA VAL A 317 9.12 -12.30 -12.08
C VAL A 317 7.63 -12.06 -12.27
N TYR A 318 7.26 -10.93 -12.88
CA TYR A 318 5.86 -10.54 -13.10
C TYR A 318 5.40 -10.72 -14.55
N ALA A 319 6.18 -11.36 -15.44
CA ALA A 319 5.87 -11.53 -16.86
C ALA A 319 4.42 -12.03 -17.10
N MET A 320 4.03 -13.07 -16.37
CA MET A 320 2.68 -13.64 -16.46
C MET A 320 1.59 -12.69 -15.96
N ASP A 321 1.87 -11.81 -14.98
CA ASP A 321 0.88 -10.79 -14.57
C ASP A 321 0.70 -9.74 -15.67
N PHE A 322 1.77 -9.32 -16.34
CA PHE A 322 1.68 -8.37 -17.45
C PHE A 322 0.82 -8.93 -18.59
N GLU A 323 1.09 -10.18 -18.97
CA GLU A 323 0.37 -10.88 -20.04
C GLU A 323 -1.10 -11.13 -19.68
N LEU A 324 -1.38 -11.77 -18.53
CA LEU A 324 -2.74 -12.18 -18.17
C LEU A 324 -3.69 -11.00 -17.91
N TYR A 325 -3.16 -9.87 -17.46
CA TYR A 325 -3.97 -8.73 -17.01
C TYR A 325 -3.85 -7.49 -17.90
N GLY A 326 -3.18 -7.62 -19.05
CA GLY A 326 -3.11 -6.57 -20.07
C GLY A 326 -2.45 -5.28 -19.57
N PHE A 327 -1.39 -5.41 -18.77
CA PHE A 327 -0.60 -4.27 -18.35
C PHE A 327 0.47 -3.99 -19.40
N THR A 328 0.53 -2.75 -19.89
CA THR A 328 1.61 -2.32 -20.79
C THR A 328 2.93 -2.53 -20.07
N ASP A 329 3.81 -3.23 -20.75
CA ASP A 329 5.17 -3.41 -20.27
C ASP A 329 5.96 -2.11 -20.47
N ILE A 330 5.94 -1.25 -19.45
CA ILE A 330 6.65 0.04 -19.45
C ILE A 330 8.18 -0.12 -19.36
N ARG A 331 8.70 -1.32 -19.60
CA ARG A 331 10.13 -1.60 -19.68
C ARG A 331 10.83 -0.58 -20.55
N ASP A 332 10.33 -0.34 -21.75
CA ASP A 332 11.02 0.49 -22.74
C ASP A 332 11.03 1.97 -22.34
N GLU A 333 9.93 2.49 -21.80
CA GLU A 333 9.85 3.85 -21.25
C GLU A 333 10.80 4.04 -20.06
N LEU A 334 10.93 3.02 -19.20
CA LEU A 334 11.82 3.08 -18.05
C LEU A 334 13.29 2.84 -18.42
N TYR A 335 13.59 1.98 -19.40
CA TYR A 335 14.93 1.76 -19.96
C TYR A 335 15.49 2.98 -20.68
N ALA A 336 14.63 3.79 -21.31
CA ALA A 336 15.04 5.04 -21.91
C ALA A 336 15.77 5.94 -20.91
N TYR A 337 15.39 5.91 -19.63
CA TYR A 337 16.07 6.65 -18.55
C TYR A 337 17.33 5.99 -17.98
N TYR A 338 17.66 4.76 -18.38
CA TYR A 338 18.94 4.11 -18.04
C TYR A 338 19.98 4.24 -19.15
N SER A 339 19.55 4.65 -20.35
CA SER A 339 20.38 4.78 -21.55
C SER A 339 20.75 6.24 -21.87
N SER A 340 20.16 7.19 -21.13
CA SER A 340 20.60 8.58 -20.99
C SER A 340 21.52 8.74 -19.78
#